data_AF-A0A2A3YA00-F1
#
_entry.id   AF-A0A2A3YA00-F1
#
_cell.length_a   1.000
_cell.length_b   1.000
_cell.length_c   1.000
_cell.angle_alpha   90.00
_cell.angle_beta   90.00
_cell.angle_gamma   90.00
#
_symmetry.space_group_name_H-M   'P 1'
#
loop_
_entity.id
_entity.type
_entity.pdbx_description
1 polymer ?
#
loop_
_entity_poly.entity_id
_entity_poly.type
_entity_poly.pdbx_seq_one_letter_code
_entity_poly.pdbx_strand_id
1 'polypeptide(L)'
;MRPGPVAIGKTTAYLGIALACAVSITACTAQPSAPPVNVSNSGSASQTAEPRIVADELNAPWSMVFAESTLLVSERDSGRILEIDTEGNQRQVSKLNDVVHGGEGGLLGLAYQRPYLFAYSTAAEGNRIQRFEVTGEAGNLSLTNPQTLISGLPSATIHNGGRLAIGPDLMLYATVGDAGNESLAQDLDSFGGKILRLTINGEVPEDNPFPDSPVFSFGHRNPQGLAWASDGTMYASEFGQNRWDELNLIRAGANYGWPVTEGIANNADYVDPLQQWSTESASPSGMSIHQDVLYVANLRGERLRIIDLSSPSDSTEAFTGRYGRFRDAVVTAAGELWVLTNNTDGRGTAQESDDKILGIFPAKFSQ
;
A
#
# COMPACT_ATOMS: atom_id res chain seq x y z
N MET A 1 14.58 -63.37 -21.30
CA MET A 1 15.26 -64.48 -20.60
C MET A 1 15.40 -64.11 -19.13
N ARG A 2 14.89 -64.96 -18.24
CA ARG A 2 15.30 -65.10 -16.82
C ARG A 2 16.83 -65.32 -16.74
N PRO A 3 17.54 -65.19 -15.59
CA PRO A 3 17.02 -65.39 -14.22
C PRO A 3 17.58 -64.45 -13.13
N GLY A 4 16.88 -64.44 -11.99
CA GLY A 4 17.46 -64.13 -10.68
C GLY A 4 17.04 -65.22 -9.69
N PRO A 5 17.99 -65.82 -8.96
CA PRO A 5 17.73 -66.54 -7.71
C PRO A 5 18.65 -65.94 -6.60
N VAL A 6 18.57 -66.14 -5.29
CA VAL A 6 18.09 -67.20 -4.39
C VAL A 6 17.81 -66.53 -3.02
N ALA A 7 16.92 -67.13 -2.23
CA ALA A 7 16.49 -66.74 -0.89
C ALA A 7 17.28 -67.36 0.28
N ILE A 8 16.74 -67.17 1.51
CA ILE A 8 16.83 -68.01 2.74
C ILE A 8 17.89 -67.50 3.76
N GLY A 9 17.62 -67.33 5.05
CA GLY A 9 16.40 -67.54 5.84
C GLY A 9 16.61 -67.39 7.37
N LYS A 10 15.51 -67.13 8.08
CA LYS A 10 15.05 -67.60 9.41
C LYS A 10 16.01 -67.68 10.63
N THR A 11 15.60 -67.11 11.78
CA THR A 11 15.18 -67.79 13.06
C THR A 11 15.02 -66.74 14.20
N THR A 12 13.86 -66.52 14.85
CA THR A 12 13.08 -67.20 15.94
C THR A 12 13.52 -66.94 17.40
N ALA A 13 12.51 -66.72 18.26
CA ALA A 13 12.38 -66.93 19.73
C ALA A 13 12.58 -65.69 20.65
N TYR A 14 11.56 -65.15 21.35
CA TYR A 14 10.64 -65.63 22.41
C TYR A 14 11.19 -65.49 23.85
N LEU A 15 10.56 -64.62 24.66
CA LEU A 15 10.22 -64.72 26.09
C LEU A 15 9.73 -63.31 26.52
N GLY A 16 8.63 -63.05 27.22
CA GLY A 16 7.85 -63.84 28.17
C GLY A 16 7.79 -63.07 29.49
N ILE A 17 6.59 -62.78 30.00
CA ILE A 17 6.16 -62.88 31.41
C ILE A 17 4.80 -62.17 31.58
N ALA A 18 3.84 -62.95 32.06
CA ALA A 18 2.57 -62.54 32.64
C ALA A 18 2.63 -62.75 34.16
N LEU A 19 1.93 -61.91 34.95
CA LEU A 19 1.37 -62.22 36.29
C LEU A 19 0.57 -60.97 36.72
N ALA A 20 -0.76 -60.99 36.83
CA ALA A 20 -1.65 -61.62 37.82
C ALA A 20 -2.14 -60.62 38.90
N CYS A 21 -3.44 -60.71 39.15
CA CYS A 21 -4.27 -59.81 39.94
C CYS A 21 -3.94 -59.78 41.44
N ALA A 22 -4.19 -58.62 42.07
CA ALA A 22 -4.66 -58.54 43.45
C ALA A 22 -5.63 -57.37 43.60
N VAL A 23 -6.84 -57.69 44.06
CA VAL A 23 -7.92 -56.77 44.41
C VAL A 23 -7.57 -56.09 45.73
N SER A 24 -7.77 -54.78 45.81
CA SER A 24 -7.82 -54.04 47.07
C SER A 24 -8.89 -52.97 46.97
N ILE A 25 -9.92 -53.13 47.80
CA ILE A 25 -11.07 -52.25 47.91
C ILE A 25 -10.62 -51.02 48.69
N THR A 26 -10.70 -49.83 48.10
CA THR A 26 -10.55 -48.57 48.84
C THR A 26 -11.68 -47.64 48.43
N ALA A 27 -12.64 -47.49 49.34
CA ALA A 27 -13.70 -46.50 49.25
C ALA A 27 -13.16 -45.16 49.75
N CYS A 28 -13.04 -44.17 48.88
CA CYS A 28 -12.93 -42.76 49.26
C CYS A 28 -13.59 -41.87 48.18
N THR A 29 -14.76 -41.32 48.54
CA THR A 29 -15.30 -39.99 48.21
C THR A 29 -15.24 -39.52 46.74
N ALA A 30 -16.40 -39.50 46.09
CA ALA A 30 -16.64 -38.86 44.80
C ALA A 30 -16.39 -37.34 44.87
N GLN A 31 -15.55 -36.85 43.94
CA GLN A 31 -15.32 -35.44 43.65
C GLN A 31 -16.22 -35.07 42.45
N PRO A 32 -16.92 -33.92 42.44
CA PRO A 32 -17.81 -33.60 41.33
C PRO A 32 -17.00 -33.34 40.06
N SER A 33 -17.26 -34.13 39.02
CA SER A 33 -16.72 -33.96 37.68
C SER A 33 -17.29 -32.70 37.03
N ALA A 34 -16.41 -31.74 36.72
CA ALA A 34 -16.74 -30.62 35.84
C ALA A 34 -17.04 -31.14 34.41
N PRO A 35 -17.98 -30.51 33.66
CA PRO A 35 -18.28 -30.92 32.30
C PRO A 35 -17.06 -30.75 31.39
N PRO A 36 -16.91 -31.57 30.34
CA PRO A 36 -15.81 -31.44 29.40
C PRO A 36 -15.93 -30.09 28.68
N VAL A 37 -14.89 -29.27 28.83
CA VAL A 37 -14.71 -28.07 28.01
C VAL A 37 -14.44 -28.55 26.59
N ASN A 38 -15.42 -28.36 25.70
CA ASN A 38 -15.16 -28.41 24.26
C ASN A 38 -14.16 -27.30 23.95
N VAL A 39 -12.89 -27.68 23.80
CA VAL A 39 -11.89 -26.81 23.18
C VAL A 39 -12.22 -26.80 21.70
N SER A 40 -13.10 -25.88 21.31
CA SER A 40 -13.21 -25.43 19.94
C SER A 40 -11.87 -24.81 19.59
N ASN A 41 -11.03 -25.54 18.85
CA ASN A 41 -9.88 -24.99 18.15
C ASN A 41 -10.40 -24.08 17.03
N SER A 42 -10.86 -22.89 17.39
CA SER A 42 -10.92 -21.76 16.47
C SER A 42 -9.55 -21.10 16.51
N GLY A 43 -8.66 -21.53 15.62
CA GLY A 43 -7.46 -20.78 15.27
C GLY A 43 -7.89 -19.47 14.63
N SER A 44 -8.19 -18.47 15.46
CA SER A 44 -8.34 -17.09 15.01
C SER A 44 -6.94 -16.53 14.83
N ALA A 45 -6.68 -15.99 13.64
CA ALA A 45 -5.47 -15.25 13.32
C ALA A 45 -5.14 -14.25 14.45
N SER A 46 -3.85 -14.25 14.77
CA SER A 46 -3.21 -13.62 15.93
C SER A 46 -3.60 -12.15 16.11
N GLN A 47 -3.79 -11.74 17.36
CA GLN A 47 -3.76 -10.33 17.77
C GLN A 47 -2.56 -9.65 17.11
N THR A 48 -2.80 -8.77 16.14
CA THR A 48 -1.79 -7.77 15.77
C THR A 48 -1.46 -7.04 17.06
N ALA A 49 -0.19 -7.08 17.49
CA ALA A 49 0.26 -6.31 18.64
C ALA A 49 -0.19 -4.85 18.48
N GLU A 50 -0.52 -4.20 19.60
CA GLU A 50 -0.89 -2.79 19.61
C GLU A 50 0.14 -1.97 18.81
N PRO A 51 -0.28 -1.23 17.76
CA PRO A 51 0.65 -0.42 16.99
C PRO A 51 1.37 0.57 17.89
N ARG A 52 2.69 0.71 17.72
CA ARG A 52 3.44 1.78 18.38
C ARG A 52 3.23 3.08 17.60
N ILE A 53 3.23 4.21 18.30
CA ILE A 53 3.29 5.51 17.64
C ILE A 53 4.75 5.76 17.25
N VAL A 54 4.99 5.99 15.96
CA VAL A 54 6.31 6.35 15.40
C VAL A 54 6.48 7.86 15.44
N ALA A 55 5.43 8.59 15.04
CA ALA A 55 5.31 10.04 15.12
C ALA A 55 3.83 10.41 15.19
N ASP A 56 3.51 11.58 15.71
CA ASP A 56 2.16 12.12 15.81
C ASP A 56 2.13 13.65 15.62
N GLU A 57 0.96 14.29 15.68
CA GLU A 57 0.80 15.73 15.43
C GLU A 57 1.21 16.20 14.02
N LEU A 58 1.10 15.33 13.02
CA LEU A 58 1.32 15.68 11.61
C LEU A 58 0.10 16.43 11.04
N ASN A 59 0.32 17.38 10.12
CA ASN A 59 -0.78 18.15 9.53
C ASN A 59 -1.06 17.76 8.08
N ALA A 60 -2.23 17.16 7.84
CA ALA A 60 -2.68 16.61 6.57
C ALA A 60 -1.56 15.85 5.83
N PRO A 61 -0.85 14.90 6.48
CA PRO A 61 0.27 14.21 5.86
C PRO A 61 -0.23 13.34 4.70
N TRP A 62 0.56 13.24 3.63
CA TRP A 62 0.10 12.63 2.37
C TRP A 62 0.95 11.44 1.92
N SER A 63 2.26 11.61 1.83
CA SER A 63 3.19 10.58 1.35
C SER A 63 4.27 10.30 2.39
N MET A 64 4.64 9.04 2.54
CA MET A 64 5.85 8.60 3.21
C MET A 64 6.85 8.04 2.19
N VAL A 65 8.12 8.40 2.29
CA VAL A 65 9.19 7.79 1.49
C VAL A 65 10.49 7.74 2.29
N PHE A 66 11.25 6.67 2.15
CA PHE A 66 12.60 6.60 2.69
C PHE A 66 13.61 7.19 1.71
N ALA A 67 14.27 8.27 2.11
CA ALA A 67 15.52 8.72 1.51
C ALA A 67 16.67 7.99 2.22
N GLU A 68 17.06 6.85 1.66
CA GLU A 68 17.94 5.88 2.34
C GLU A 68 17.31 5.33 3.63
N SER A 69 17.84 5.69 4.80
CA SER A 69 17.27 5.33 6.10
C SER A 69 16.39 6.42 6.71
N THR A 70 16.35 7.61 6.11
CA THR A 70 15.60 8.75 6.65
C THR A 70 14.19 8.75 6.10
N LEU A 71 13.19 8.78 6.98
CA LEU A 71 11.80 8.96 6.56
C LEU A 71 11.54 10.43 6.20
N LEU A 72 11.00 10.65 5.01
CA LEU A 72 10.45 11.92 4.59
C LEU A 72 8.93 11.82 4.45
N VAL A 73 8.25 12.88 4.90
CA VAL A 73 6.79 12.99 4.86
C VAL A 73 6.38 14.29 4.18
N SER A 74 5.46 14.22 3.21
CA SER A 74 4.82 15.41 2.66
C SER A 74 3.58 15.79 3.45
N GLU A 75 3.36 17.09 3.63
CA GLU A 75 2.11 17.64 4.17
C GLU A 75 1.35 18.40 3.09
N ARG A 76 0.11 17.97 2.83
CA ARG A 76 -0.69 18.43 1.69
C ARG A 76 -0.95 19.92 1.71
N ASP A 77 -1.43 20.43 2.83
CA ASP A 77 -1.99 21.78 2.91
C ASP A 77 -0.90 22.84 3.05
N SER A 78 0.18 22.49 3.76
CA SER A 78 1.27 23.42 4.09
C SER A 78 2.35 23.47 3.01
N GLY A 79 2.45 22.43 2.16
CA GLY A 79 3.56 22.27 1.21
C GLY A 79 4.90 21.93 1.86
N ARG A 80 4.90 21.50 3.14
CA ARG A 80 6.11 21.11 3.87
C ARG A 80 6.53 19.68 3.52
N ILE A 81 7.84 19.49 3.47
CA ILE A 81 8.48 18.17 3.51
C ILE A 81 9.19 18.07 4.84
N LEU A 82 8.78 17.10 5.66
CA LEU A 82 9.33 16.82 6.97
C LEU A 82 10.28 15.64 6.90
N GLU A 83 11.32 15.67 7.71
CA GLU A 83 12.12 14.54 8.12
C GLU A 83 11.63 14.07 9.48
N ILE A 84 11.45 12.77 9.62
CA ILE A 84 11.08 12.11 10.89
C ILE A 84 12.23 11.20 11.29
N ASP A 85 12.81 11.44 12.46
CA ASP A 85 13.90 10.60 12.97
C ASP A 85 13.38 9.31 13.65
N THR A 86 14.30 8.50 14.16
CA THR A 86 13.97 7.23 14.82
C THR A 86 13.26 7.39 16.17
N GLU A 87 13.32 8.57 16.77
CA GLU A 87 12.64 8.92 18.02
C GLU A 87 11.26 9.56 17.77
N GLY A 88 10.92 9.83 16.50
CA GLY A 88 9.68 10.48 16.09
C GLY A 88 9.76 12.00 16.04
N ASN A 89 10.95 12.59 16.25
CA ASN A 89 11.09 14.04 16.17
C ASN A 89 10.96 14.50 14.72
N GLN A 90 10.28 15.63 14.54
CA GLN A 90 10.01 16.20 13.22
C GLN A 90 10.92 17.39 12.94
N ARG A 91 11.49 17.44 11.74
CA ARG A 91 12.24 18.59 11.24
C ARG A 91 11.78 18.96 9.85
N GLN A 92 11.45 20.22 9.63
CA GLN A 92 11.16 20.68 8.26
C GLN A 92 12.44 20.67 7.42
N VAL A 93 12.46 19.85 6.37
CA VAL A 93 13.54 19.80 5.36
C VAL A 93 13.36 20.91 4.34
N SER A 94 12.12 21.12 3.90
CA SER A 94 11.78 22.13 2.89
C SER A 94 10.32 22.55 3.00
N LYS A 95 9.98 23.68 2.38
CA LYS A 95 8.62 24.12 2.13
C LYS A 95 8.54 24.64 0.68
N LEU A 96 7.68 24.02 -0.12
CA LEU A 96 7.43 24.42 -1.49
C LEU A 96 6.38 25.55 -1.50
N ASN A 97 6.84 26.80 -1.60
CA ASN A 97 6.00 27.99 -1.39
C ASN A 97 4.99 28.26 -2.52
N ASP A 98 5.16 27.63 -3.67
CA ASP A 98 4.31 27.76 -4.85
C ASP A 98 3.30 26.61 -4.99
N VAL A 99 3.19 25.76 -3.96
CA VAL A 99 2.09 24.79 -3.81
C VAL A 99 0.80 25.55 -3.55
N VAL A 100 -0.24 25.21 -4.33
CA VAL A 100 -1.59 25.73 -4.16
C VAL A 100 -2.46 24.62 -3.59
N HIS A 101 -2.78 24.73 -2.31
CA HIS A 101 -3.73 23.84 -1.66
C HIS A 101 -5.18 24.22 -2.01
N GLY A 102 -5.99 23.22 -2.30
CA GLY A 102 -7.44 23.36 -2.45
C GLY A 102 -8.12 22.01 -2.62
N GLY A 103 -9.10 21.71 -1.74
CA GLY A 103 -9.76 20.41 -1.74
C GLY A 103 -8.77 19.26 -1.54
N GLU A 104 -8.66 18.37 -2.53
CA GLU A 104 -7.71 17.25 -2.55
C GLU A 104 -6.31 17.63 -3.05
N GLY A 105 -6.14 18.84 -3.61
CA GLY A 105 -4.86 19.33 -4.14
C GLY A 105 -3.93 19.91 -3.06
N GLY A 106 -2.63 19.91 -3.35
CA GLY A 106 -1.57 20.36 -2.44
C GLY A 106 -0.23 19.69 -2.75
N LEU A 107 0.62 19.47 -1.75
CA LEU A 107 1.81 18.63 -1.88
C LEU A 107 1.46 17.16 -1.62
N LEU A 108 1.59 16.32 -2.64
CA LEU A 108 1.06 14.96 -2.64
C LEU A 108 2.21 13.94 -2.54
N GLY A 109 2.36 13.07 -3.54
CA GLY A 109 3.32 11.97 -3.53
C GLY A 109 4.76 12.42 -3.53
N LEU A 110 5.57 11.68 -2.77
CA LEU A 110 7.02 11.73 -2.82
C LEU A 110 7.55 10.40 -3.37
N ALA A 111 8.65 10.46 -4.10
CA ALA A 111 9.43 9.28 -4.48
C ALA A 111 10.92 9.60 -4.35
N TYR A 112 11.76 8.59 -4.11
CA TYR A 112 13.20 8.78 -3.94
C TYR A 112 13.98 7.76 -4.77
N GLN A 113 14.96 8.26 -5.52
CA GLN A 113 15.99 7.46 -6.18
C GLN A 113 17.29 8.26 -6.11
N ARG A 114 18.27 7.79 -5.33
CA ARG A 114 19.52 8.54 -5.10
C ARG A 114 20.11 9.10 -6.40
N PRO A 115 20.46 10.40 -6.45
CA PRO A 115 20.45 11.38 -5.36
C PRO A 115 19.16 12.23 -5.28
N TYR A 116 18.09 11.82 -5.98
CA TYR A 116 16.94 12.65 -6.24
C TYR A 116 15.73 12.32 -5.35
N LEU A 117 15.09 13.38 -4.84
CA LEU A 117 13.72 13.34 -4.35
C LEU A 117 12.79 13.92 -5.42
N PHE A 118 11.69 13.24 -5.69
CA PHE A 118 10.62 13.69 -6.56
C PHE A 118 9.41 14.10 -5.72
N ALA A 119 8.74 15.16 -6.12
CA ALA A 119 7.52 15.63 -5.47
C ALA A 119 6.43 15.94 -6.51
N TYR A 120 5.25 15.38 -6.30
CA TYR A 120 4.04 15.74 -7.03
C TYR A 120 3.31 16.84 -6.26
N SER A 121 2.93 17.91 -6.94
CA SER A 121 2.20 19.00 -6.29
C SER A 121 1.22 19.70 -7.23
N THR A 122 0.16 20.25 -6.64
CA THR A 122 -0.74 21.20 -7.30
C THR A 122 -0.14 22.60 -7.23
N ALA A 123 -0.03 23.27 -8.37
CA ALA A 123 0.46 24.64 -8.50
C ALA A 123 -0.55 25.49 -9.30
N ALA A 124 -0.24 26.77 -9.53
CA ALA A 124 -1.14 27.70 -10.23
C ALA A 124 -1.53 27.23 -11.64
N GLU A 125 -0.61 26.60 -12.37
CA GLU A 125 -0.79 26.12 -13.75
C GLU A 125 -1.23 24.64 -13.81
N GLY A 126 -1.69 24.08 -12.69
CA GLY A 126 -2.09 22.68 -12.57
C GLY A 126 -1.13 21.84 -11.76
N ASN A 127 -1.32 20.52 -11.82
CA ASN A 127 -0.43 19.58 -11.17
C ASN A 127 0.92 19.51 -11.91
N ARG A 128 1.98 19.16 -11.17
CA ARG A 128 3.34 19.03 -11.70
C ARG A 128 4.16 18.03 -10.91
N ILE A 129 5.24 17.56 -11.51
CA ILE A 129 6.28 16.77 -10.84
C ILE A 129 7.59 17.54 -10.89
N GLN A 130 8.18 17.72 -9.72
CA GLN A 130 9.50 18.32 -9.58
C GLN A 130 10.50 17.30 -9.03
N ARG A 131 11.76 17.51 -9.36
CA ARG A 131 12.92 16.78 -8.87
C ARG A 131 13.84 17.73 -8.10
N PHE A 132 14.40 17.25 -7.01
CA PHE A 132 15.36 17.96 -6.17
C PHE A 132 16.57 17.06 -5.92
N GLU A 133 17.74 17.64 -5.83
CA GLU A 133 18.92 16.97 -5.29
C GLU A 133 18.86 16.95 -3.77
N VAL A 134 18.95 15.75 -3.18
CA VAL A 134 19.05 15.56 -1.73
C VAL A 134 20.52 15.64 -1.32
N THR A 135 20.82 16.54 -0.40
CA THR A 135 22.17 16.76 0.13
C THR A 135 22.16 16.73 1.66
N GLY A 136 23.33 16.53 2.27
CA GLY A 136 23.45 16.41 3.73
C GLY A 136 23.26 14.98 4.22
N GLU A 137 23.09 14.85 5.53
CA GLU A 137 22.88 13.58 6.25
C GLU A 137 21.59 13.67 7.09
N ALA A 138 21.16 12.55 7.67
CA ALA A 138 20.02 12.52 8.59
C ALA A 138 20.16 13.60 9.69
N GLY A 139 19.08 14.33 9.95
CA GLY A 139 19.01 15.48 10.84
C GLY A 139 19.45 16.82 10.20
N ASN A 140 20.05 16.80 9.01
CA ASN A 140 20.51 17.99 8.29
C ASN A 140 20.34 17.89 6.76
N LEU A 141 19.40 17.07 6.30
CA LEU A 141 19.05 16.98 4.89
C LEU A 141 18.57 18.34 4.33
N SER A 142 18.91 18.60 3.08
CA SER A 142 18.49 19.77 2.31
C SER A 142 18.10 19.38 0.89
N LEU A 143 17.05 20.02 0.35
CA LEU A 143 16.61 19.88 -1.03
C LEU A 143 17.12 21.06 -1.86
N THR A 144 17.85 20.77 -2.93
CA THR A 144 18.49 21.78 -3.78
C THR A 144 18.19 21.52 -5.25
N ASN A 145 18.56 22.48 -6.11
CA ASN A 145 18.47 22.35 -7.57
C ASN A 145 17.10 21.86 -8.09
N PRO A 146 16.00 22.56 -7.77
CA PRO A 146 14.67 22.16 -8.22
C PRO A 146 14.57 22.17 -9.74
N GLN A 147 14.07 21.08 -10.31
CA GLN A 147 13.79 20.95 -11.74
C GLN A 147 12.36 20.42 -11.95
N THR A 148 11.58 21.10 -12.77
CA THR A 148 10.25 20.63 -13.17
C THR A 148 10.41 19.62 -14.30
N LEU A 149 9.94 18.39 -14.08
CA LEU A 149 10.00 17.31 -15.08
C LEU A 149 8.77 17.31 -15.99
N ILE A 150 7.60 17.53 -15.40
CA ILE A 150 6.33 17.67 -16.10
C ILE A 150 5.48 18.71 -15.37
N SER A 151 4.75 19.51 -16.13
CA SER A 151 3.86 20.57 -15.63
C SER A 151 2.57 20.59 -16.42
N GLY A 152 1.55 21.28 -15.92
CA GLY A 152 0.27 21.40 -16.63
C GLY A 152 -0.53 20.10 -16.62
N LEU A 153 -0.24 19.18 -15.69
CA LEU A 153 -1.10 18.02 -15.47
C LEU A 153 -2.47 18.52 -15.00
N PRO A 154 -3.59 17.92 -15.46
CA PRO A 154 -4.92 18.32 -15.02
C PRO A 154 -5.05 18.36 -13.50
N SER A 155 -5.72 19.39 -12.99
CA SER A 155 -5.96 19.55 -11.55
C SER A 155 -7.33 20.15 -11.28
N ALA A 156 -7.93 19.77 -10.16
CA ALA A 156 -9.15 20.37 -9.64
C ALA A 156 -9.18 20.29 -8.11
N THR A 157 -10.30 20.69 -7.51
CA THR A 157 -10.52 20.48 -6.07
C THR A 157 -10.67 18.99 -5.70
N ILE A 158 -10.82 18.11 -6.69
CA ILE A 158 -10.92 16.65 -6.55
C ILE A 158 -10.10 15.96 -7.65
N HIS A 159 -9.77 14.70 -7.44
CA HIS A 159 -9.21 13.79 -8.45
C HIS A 159 -7.88 14.24 -9.06
N ASN A 160 -6.93 14.58 -8.18
CA ASN A 160 -5.59 14.98 -8.61
C ASN A 160 -4.62 13.79 -8.78
N GLY A 161 -5.04 12.56 -8.44
CA GLY A 161 -4.13 11.41 -8.32
C GLY A 161 -3.02 11.74 -7.32
N GLY A 162 -1.77 11.74 -7.80
CA GLY A 162 -0.64 12.35 -7.13
C GLY A 162 0.33 11.40 -6.48
N ARG A 163 0.15 10.07 -6.58
CA ARG A 163 1.10 9.09 -6.06
C ARG A 163 2.30 9.03 -6.99
N LEU A 164 3.50 9.08 -6.42
CA LEU A 164 4.75 8.80 -7.11
C LEU A 164 5.35 7.51 -6.56
N ALA A 165 6.02 6.76 -7.42
CA ALA A 165 6.85 5.63 -6.99
C ALA A 165 7.95 5.35 -8.02
N ILE A 166 9.05 4.74 -7.57
CA ILE A 166 10.10 4.21 -8.45
C ILE A 166 9.82 2.73 -8.67
N GLY A 167 9.67 2.34 -9.93
CA GLY A 167 9.46 0.95 -10.31
C GLY A 167 10.74 0.12 -10.21
N PRO A 168 10.63 -1.22 -10.26
CA PRO A 168 11.79 -2.13 -10.28
C PRO A 168 12.67 -1.95 -11.52
N ASP A 169 12.14 -1.30 -12.57
CA ASP A 169 12.86 -0.89 -13.79
C ASP A 169 13.59 0.46 -13.64
N LEU A 170 13.62 1.02 -12.42
CA LEU A 170 14.23 2.31 -12.08
C LEU A 170 13.57 3.52 -12.77
N MET A 171 12.33 3.36 -13.25
CA MET A 171 11.55 4.45 -13.82
C MET A 171 10.66 5.12 -12.76
N LEU A 172 10.32 6.38 -12.99
CA LEU A 172 9.37 7.13 -12.18
C LEU A 172 7.96 6.90 -12.71
N TYR A 173 7.08 6.40 -11.85
CA TYR A 173 5.65 6.26 -12.11
C TYR A 173 4.87 7.33 -11.37
N ALA A 174 3.83 7.86 -12.03
CA ALA A 174 2.96 8.88 -11.44
C ALA A 174 1.49 8.58 -11.74
N THR A 175 0.64 8.65 -10.71
CA THR A 175 -0.81 8.58 -10.89
C THR A 175 -1.37 9.97 -11.12
N VAL A 176 -2.28 10.12 -12.10
CA VAL A 176 -2.95 11.39 -12.41
C VAL A 176 -4.44 11.11 -12.53
N GLY A 177 -5.25 11.78 -11.71
CA GLY A 177 -6.70 11.66 -11.78
C GLY A 177 -7.30 12.46 -12.95
N ASP A 178 -8.59 12.28 -13.19
CA ASP A 178 -9.31 12.94 -14.28
C ASP A 178 -9.67 14.42 -14.01
N ALA A 179 -9.32 14.94 -12.82
CA ALA A 179 -9.66 16.29 -12.37
C ALA A 179 -11.17 16.63 -12.45
N GLY A 180 -12.04 15.61 -12.36
CA GLY A 180 -13.50 15.74 -12.50
C GLY A 180 -13.98 15.87 -13.95
N ASN A 181 -13.08 15.81 -14.93
CA ASN A 181 -13.44 15.70 -16.35
C ASN A 181 -13.19 14.27 -16.83
N GLU A 182 -14.20 13.43 -16.66
CA GLU A 182 -14.15 12.00 -16.93
C GLU A 182 -13.69 11.65 -18.36
N SER A 183 -14.01 12.51 -19.34
CA SER A 183 -13.62 12.29 -20.74
C SER A 183 -12.10 12.24 -20.95
N LEU A 184 -11.32 12.87 -20.07
CA LEU A 184 -9.86 12.87 -20.14
C LEU A 184 -9.29 11.46 -19.96
N ALA A 185 -9.95 10.59 -19.19
CA ALA A 185 -9.43 9.26 -18.87
C ALA A 185 -9.22 8.39 -20.11
N GLN A 186 -10.12 8.49 -21.10
CA GLN A 186 -10.05 7.75 -22.37
C GLN A 186 -9.23 8.48 -23.45
N ASP A 187 -8.98 9.78 -23.30
CA ASP A 187 -8.20 10.57 -24.24
C ASP A 187 -6.69 10.35 -24.03
N LEU A 188 -6.01 9.79 -25.03
CA LEU A 188 -4.56 9.52 -24.99
C LEU A 188 -3.71 10.77 -25.22
N ASP A 189 -4.30 11.85 -25.75
CA ASP A 189 -3.63 13.15 -25.92
C ASP A 189 -3.68 14.00 -24.62
N SER A 190 -4.36 13.48 -23.59
CA SER A 190 -4.45 14.07 -22.25
C SER A 190 -3.73 13.23 -21.19
N PHE A 191 -3.24 13.89 -20.14
CA PHE A 191 -2.66 13.22 -18.97
C PHE A 191 -3.65 12.97 -17.84
N GLY A 192 -4.90 13.41 -17.96
CA GLY A 192 -5.93 13.15 -16.96
C GLY A 192 -6.37 11.68 -16.97
N GLY A 193 -6.53 11.08 -15.79
CA GLY A 193 -6.99 9.70 -15.67
C GLY A 193 -6.00 8.66 -16.21
N LYS A 194 -4.73 8.82 -15.84
CA LYS A 194 -3.58 8.02 -16.35
C LYS A 194 -2.70 7.52 -15.22
N ILE A 195 -1.96 6.45 -15.50
CA ILE A 195 -0.66 6.20 -14.87
C ILE A 195 0.40 6.58 -15.91
N LEU A 196 1.34 7.43 -15.52
CA LEU A 196 2.47 7.85 -16.34
C LEU A 196 3.73 7.09 -15.94
N ARG A 197 4.65 6.91 -16.90
CA ARG A 197 6.00 6.34 -16.72
C ARG A 197 7.03 7.22 -17.43
N LEU A 198 8.01 7.67 -16.67
CA LEU A 198 9.07 8.59 -17.07
C LEU A 198 10.43 8.04 -16.65
N THR A 199 11.50 8.43 -17.32
CA THR A 199 12.84 8.28 -16.76
C THR A 199 13.00 9.18 -15.53
N ILE A 200 13.99 8.90 -14.68
CA ILE A 200 14.32 9.78 -13.53
C ILE A 200 14.77 11.20 -13.93
N ASN A 201 14.99 11.44 -15.24
CA ASN A 201 15.28 12.74 -15.81
C ASN A 201 14.03 13.42 -16.43
N GLY A 202 12.86 12.78 -16.39
CA GLY A 202 11.62 13.31 -16.94
C GLY A 202 11.43 13.05 -18.44
N GLU A 203 12.26 12.22 -19.05
CA GLU A 203 12.13 11.83 -20.46
C GLU A 203 11.12 10.69 -20.61
N VAL A 204 10.52 10.56 -21.79
CA VAL A 204 9.67 9.42 -22.13
C VAL A 204 10.54 8.22 -22.48
N PRO A 205 10.41 7.06 -21.79
CA PRO A 205 11.12 5.84 -22.17
C PRO A 205 10.74 5.38 -23.59
N GLU A 206 11.72 4.92 -24.37
CA GLU A 206 11.50 4.45 -25.75
C GLU A 206 10.56 3.23 -25.85
N ASP A 207 10.47 2.45 -24.76
CA ASP A 207 9.63 1.26 -24.65
C ASP A 207 8.25 1.53 -24.05
N ASN A 208 7.86 2.81 -23.90
CA ASN A 208 6.49 3.15 -23.49
C ASN A 208 5.46 2.69 -24.55
N PRO A 209 4.24 2.32 -24.13
CA PRO A 209 3.25 1.69 -25.01
C PRO A 209 2.66 2.63 -26.06
N PHE A 210 2.77 3.96 -25.85
CA PHE A 210 2.29 4.97 -26.77
C PHE A 210 3.46 5.83 -27.27
N PRO A 211 3.61 6.02 -28.59
CA PRO A 211 4.73 6.77 -29.17
C PRO A 211 4.84 8.18 -28.58
N ASP A 212 6.06 8.57 -28.19
CA ASP A 212 6.41 9.89 -27.66
C ASP A 212 5.52 10.36 -26.48
N SER A 213 4.92 9.42 -25.74
CA SER A 213 3.99 9.71 -24.66
C SER A 213 4.40 9.07 -23.33
N PRO A 214 4.32 9.82 -22.22
CA PRO A 214 4.58 9.27 -20.89
C PRO A 214 3.45 8.35 -20.39
N VAL A 215 2.33 8.23 -21.12
CA VAL A 215 1.21 7.39 -20.70
C VAL A 215 1.64 5.92 -20.64
N PHE A 216 1.46 5.31 -19.48
CA PHE A 216 1.70 3.88 -19.26
C PHE A 216 0.41 3.07 -19.28
N SER A 217 -0.65 3.57 -18.65
CA SER A 217 -2.01 3.03 -18.73
C SER A 217 -3.05 4.15 -18.62
N PHE A 218 -4.27 3.87 -19.04
CA PHE A 218 -5.34 4.87 -19.15
C PHE A 218 -6.70 4.30 -18.78
N GLY A 219 -7.73 5.16 -18.82
CA GLY A 219 -9.07 4.79 -18.36
C GLY A 219 -9.14 4.71 -16.83
N HIS A 220 -8.41 5.59 -16.14
CA HIS A 220 -8.44 5.72 -14.69
C HIS A 220 -9.25 6.95 -14.26
N ARG A 221 -9.88 6.86 -13.09
CA ARG A 221 -10.59 7.95 -12.43
C ARG A 221 -9.68 8.76 -11.51
N ASN A 222 -9.19 8.14 -10.44
CA ASN A 222 -8.34 8.80 -9.43
C ASN A 222 -7.45 7.79 -8.68
N PRO A 223 -6.42 7.23 -9.33
CA PRO A 223 -5.51 6.29 -8.69
C PRO A 223 -4.60 7.00 -7.68
N GLN A 224 -4.39 6.40 -6.51
CA GLN A 224 -3.58 7.00 -5.42
C GLN A 224 -2.63 6.03 -4.71
N GLY A 225 -2.56 4.79 -5.16
CA GLY A 225 -1.64 3.77 -4.65
C GLY A 225 -0.90 3.09 -5.79
N LEU A 226 0.37 2.80 -5.59
CA LEU A 226 1.21 2.00 -6.49
C LEU A 226 2.09 1.09 -5.64
N ALA A 227 2.15 -0.20 -5.97
CA ALA A 227 3.10 -1.14 -5.38
C ALA A 227 3.48 -2.22 -6.39
N TRP A 228 4.65 -2.82 -6.22
CA TRP A 228 5.14 -3.90 -7.07
C TRP A 228 5.34 -5.17 -6.25
N ALA A 229 4.89 -6.30 -6.81
CA ALA A 229 5.30 -7.61 -6.33
C ALA A 229 6.75 -7.92 -6.76
N SER A 230 7.32 -8.96 -6.15
CA SER A 230 8.71 -9.37 -6.39
C SER A 230 8.98 -9.80 -7.84
N ASP A 231 7.95 -10.22 -8.57
CA ASP A 231 8.01 -10.59 -9.98
C ASP A 231 7.86 -9.40 -10.95
N GLY A 232 7.70 -8.17 -10.42
CA GLY A 232 7.51 -6.95 -11.20
C GLY A 232 6.06 -6.63 -11.54
N THR A 233 5.08 -7.43 -11.09
CA THR A 233 3.66 -7.13 -11.25
C THR A 233 3.32 -5.84 -10.50
N MET A 234 2.81 -4.83 -11.22
CA MET A 234 2.37 -3.57 -10.64
C MET A 234 0.91 -3.66 -10.21
N TYR A 235 0.63 -3.19 -9.00
CA TYR A 235 -0.71 -3.01 -8.46
C TYR A 235 -0.99 -1.51 -8.30
N ALA A 236 -2.24 -1.12 -8.53
CA ALA A 236 -2.69 0.24 -8.20
C ALA A 236 -4.06 0.20 -7.54
N SER A 237 -4.29 1.07 -6.55
CA SER A 237 -5.63 1.28 -6.00
C SER A 237 -6.23 2.56 -6.51
N GLU A 238 -7.55 2.53 -6.64
CA GLU A 238 -8.28 3.59 -7.29
C GLU A 238 -9.62 3.89 -6.61
N PHE A 239 -9.94 5.17 -6.54
CA PHE A 239 -11.24 5.64 -6.07
C PHE A 239 -12.27 5.53 -7.19
N GLY A 240 -13.33 4.77 -6.93
CA GLY A 240 -14.56 4.80 -7.69
C GLY A 240 -15.33 6.09 -7.50
N GLN A 241 -16.41 6.25 -8.26
CA GLN A 241 -17.31 7.39 -8.12
C GLN A 241 -18.28 7.19 -6.98
N ASN A 242 -19.16 6.19 -7.12
CA ASN A 242 -20.26 5.95 -6.18
C ASN A 242 -20.50 4.46 -5.93
N ARG A 243 -19.89 3.56 -6.72
CA ARG A 243 -20.18 2.12 -6.62
C ARG A 243 -18.96 1.34 -6.18
N TRP A 244 -17.86 1.44 -6.92
CA TRP A 244 -16.75 0.51 -6.80
C TRP A 244 -15.40 1.21 -6.77
N ASP A 245 -14.75 1.17 -5.61
CA ASP A 245 -13.31 1.36 -5.53
C ASP A 245 -12.60 0.09 -5.97
N GLU A 246 -11.35 0.21 -6.41
CA GLU A 246 -10.69 -0.86 -7.15
C GLU A 246 -9.26 -1.14 -6.67
N LEU A 247 -8.85 -2.39 -6.83
CA LEU A 247 -7.47 -2.82 -6.94
C LEU A 247 -7.23 -3.38 -8.34
N ASN A 248 -6.29 -2.80 -9.06
CA ASN A 248 -5.98 -3.12 -10.44
C ASN A 248 -4.60 -3.77 -10.55
N LEU A 249 -4.46 -4.81 -11.38
CA LEU A 249 -3.15 -5.25 -11.90
C LEU A 249 -2.82 -4.41 -13.12
N ILE A 250 -1.79 -3.58 -13.02
CA ILE A 250 -1.46 -2.64 -14.07
C ILE A 250 -0.62 -3.28 -15.17
N ARG A 251 -1.03 -3.07 -16.41
CA ARG A 251 -0.34 -3.53 -17.62
C ARG A 251 -0.08 -2.34 -18.55
N ALA A 252 1.10 -2.32 -19.18
CA ALA A 252 1.45 -1.30 -20.15
C ALA A 252 0.42 -1.27 -21.30
N GLY A 253 -0.06 -0.09 -21.65
CA GLY A 253 -1.01 0.17 -22.72
C GLY A 253 -2.46 -0.21 -22.43
N ALA A 254 -2.75 -0.77 -21.25
CA ALA A 254 -4.09 -1.24 -20.91
C ALA A 254 -5.06 -0.11 -20.57
N ASN A 255 -6.33 -0.36 -20.90
CA ASN A 255 -7.48 0.50 -20.60
C ASN A 255 -8.26 -0.06 -19.42
N TYR A 256 -8.39 0.71 -18.33
CA TYR A 256 -9.14 0.33 -17.12
C TYR A 256 -10.61 0.78 -17.15
N GLY A 257 -11.04 1.38 -18.27
CA GLY A 257 -12.44 1.51 -18.65
C GLY A 257 -13.17 2.72 -18.11
N TRP A 258 -12.67 3.46 -17.12
CA TRP A 258 -13.30 4.71 -16.68
C TRP A 258 -13.35 5.75 -17.83
N PRO A 259 -14.50 6.43 -18.07
CA PRO A 259 -15.76 6.36 -17.34
C PRO A 259 -16.81 5.42 -17.95
N VAL A 260 -16.44 4.67 -18.98
CA VAL A 260 -17.36 3.73 -19.64
C VAL A 260 -17.77 2.61 -18.70
N THR A 261 -16.86 2.15 -17.84
CA THR A 261 -17.09 1.15 -16.80
C THR A 261 -16.58 1.62 -15.43
N GLU A 262 -17.18 1.08 -14.36
CA GLU A 262 -16.77 1.25 -12.96
C GLU A 262 -16.90 -0.13 -12.29
N GLY A 263 -15.80 -0.69 -11.78
CA GLY A 263 -15.72 -2.06 -11.29
C GLY A 263 -15.67 -3.13 -12.38
N ILE A 264 -15.86 -4.39 -11.99
CA ILE A 264 -15.87 -5.57 -12.87
C ILE A 264 -17.06 -5.48 -13.83
N ALA A 265 -16.76 -5.26 -15.10
CA ALA A 265 -17.74 -5.09 -16.18
C ALA A 265 -17.87 -6.33 -17.07
N ASN A 266 -16.91 -7.26 -17.04
CA ASN A 266 -16.82 -8.41 -17.95
C ASN A 266 -16.89 -8.01 -19.44
N ASN A 267 -16.26 -6.88 -19.77
CA ASN A 267 -16.13 -6.40 -21.15
C ASN A 267 -14.68 -6.57 -21.60
N ALA A 268 -14.47 -7.27 -22.72
CA ALA A 268 -13.14 -7.55 -23.26
C ALA A 268 -12.35 -6.30 -23.70
N ASP A 269 -13.02 -5.17 -23.89
CA ASP A 269 -12.37 -3.89 -24.25
C ASP A 269 -11.66 -3.23 -23.07
N TYR A 270 -11.96 -3.65 -21.83
CA TYR A 270 -11.45 -3.07 -20.59
C TYR A 270 -10.83 -4.12 -19.67
N VAL A 271 -9.82 -3.73 -18.90
CA VAL A 271 -9.25 -4.58 -17.86
C VAL A 271 -10.04 -4.42 -16.59
N ASP A 272 -10.74 -5.48 -16.20
CA ASP A 272 -11.46 -5.52 -14.92
C ASP A 272 -10.48 -5.50 -13.72
N PRO A 273 -10.89 -4.88 -12.60
CA PRO A 273 -10.10 -4.90 -11.37
C PRO A 273 -10.03 -6.30 -10.75
N LEU A 274 -8.95 -6.56 -10.03
CA LEU A 274 -8.74 -7.79 -9.25
C LEU A 274 -9.71 -7.90 -8.08
N GLN A 275 -9.86 -6.78 -7.36
CA GLN A 275 -10.84 -6.63 -6.29
C GLN A 275 -11.58 -5.33 -6.50
N GLN A 276 -12.85 -5.33 -6.09
CA GLN A 276 -13.65 -4.12 -6.00
C GLN A 276 -14.31 -4.05 -4.62
N TRP A 277 -14.51 -2.83 -4.12
CA TRP A 277 -15.09 -2.59 -2.81
C TRP A 277 -16.10 -1.45 -2.87
N SER A 278 -17.08 -1.47 -1.97
CA SER A 278 -17.98 -0.32 -1.87
C SER A 278 -17.19 0.91 -1.39
N THR A 279 -17.52 2.08 -1.93
CA THR A 279 -16.82 3.34 -1.60
C THR A 279 -16.84 3.70 -0.11
N GLU A 280 -17.88 3.25 0.61
CA GLU A 280 -18.01 3.40 2.07
C GLU A 280 -17.01 2.54 2.85
N SER A 281 -16.66 1.37 2.33
CA SER A 281 -15.78 0.41 3.02
C SER A 281 -14.30 0.55 2.66
N ALA A 282 -13.96 1.37 1.66
CA ALA A 282 -12.59 1.55 1.18
C ALA A 282 -12.20 3.02 1.07
N SER A 283 -12.34 3.63 -0.11
CA SER A 283 -11.67 4.86 -0.53
C SER A 283 -10.14 4.72 -0.43
N PRO A 284 -9.53 3.84 -1.26
CA PRO A 284 -8.17 3.35 -1.08
C PRO A 284 -7.12 4.35 -1.60
N SER A 285 -6.03 4.54 -0.85
CA SER A 285 -4.96 5.48 -1.22
C SER A 285 -3.60 4.78 -1.32
N GLY A 286 -2.61 5.11 -0.48
CA GLY A 286 -1.29 4.50 -0.53
C GLY A 286 -1.28 3.01 -0.18
N MET A 287 -0.28 2.30 -0.71
CA MET A 287 -0.13 0.87 -0.52
C MET A 287 1.35 0.46 -0.57
N SER A 288 1.67 -0.68 0.02
CA SER A 288 2.99 -1.31 -0.08
C SER A 288 2.89 -2.83 -0.01
N ILE A 289 3.90 -3.51 -0.54
CA ILE A 289 4.01 -4.97 -0.49
C ILE A 289 5.19 -5.35 0.40
N HIS A 290 4.99 -6.32 1.29
CA HIS A 290 6.04 -6.98 2.05
C HIS A 290 5.79 -8.49 2.07
N GLN A 291 6.80 -9.30 1.68
CA GLN A 291 6.72 -10.77 1.73
C GLN A 291 5.42 -11.32 1.12
N ASP A 292 5.09 -10.88 -0.09
CA ASP A 292 3.88 -11.27 -0.84
C ASP A 292 2.56 -10.90 -0.15
N VAL A 293 2.59 -9.97 0.81
CA VAL A 293 1.39 -9.37 1.40
C VAL A 293 1.29 -7.91 0.98
N LEU A 294 0.17 -7.56 0.35
CA LEU A 294 -0.18 -6.19 -0.04
C LEU A 294 -1.01 -5.53 1.07
N TYR A 295 -0.56 -4.37 1.53
CA TYR A 295 -1.24 -3.52 2.50
C TYR A 295 -1.80 -2.29 1.81
N VAL A 296 -3.10 -2.04 1.95
CA VAL A 296 -3.78 -0.91 1.31
C VAL A 296 -4.41 -0.02 2.38
N ALA A 297 -3.98 1.24 2.43
CA ALA A 297 -4.55 2.24 3.31
C ALA A 297 -5.94 2.66 2.78
N ASN A 298 -6.96 2.64 3.64
CA ASN A 298 -8.32 3.03 3.26
C ASN A 298 -8.77 4.25 4.08
N LEU A 299 -9.19 5.30 3.37
CA LEU A 299 -9.57 6.58 3.97
C LEU A 299 -10.97 6.50 4.59
N ARG A 300 -12.03 6.54 3.76
CA ARG A 300 -13.42 6.54 4.23
C ARG A 300 -13.79 5.23 4.93
N GLY A 301 -13.20 4.12 4.49
CA GLY A 301 -13.36 2.82 5.12
C GLY A 301 -12.70 2.71 6.49
N GLU A 302 -11.82 3.64 6.84
CA GLU A 302 -11.12 3.75 8.13
C GLU A 302 -10.47 2.44 8.57
N ARG A 303 -9.75 1.79 7.65
CA ARG A 303 -9.15 0.46 7.89
C ARG A 303 -7.87 0.27 7.10
N LEU A 304 -7.04 -0.66 7.56
CA LEU A 304 -5.95 -1.22 6.77
C LEU A 304 -6.46 -2.51 6.12
N ARG A 305 -6.47 -2.57 4.80
CA ARG A 305 -6.79 -3.81 4.07
C ARG A 305 -5.51 -4.59 3.79
N ILE A 306 -5.57 -5.91 4.00
CA ILE A 306 -4.42 -6.82 3.91
C ILE A 306 -4.78 -7.93 2.93
N ILE A 307 -3.95 -8.12 1.91
CA ILE A 307 -4.19 -9.05 0.80
C ILE A 307 -2.97 -9.96 0.68
N ASP A 308 -3.19 -11.26 0.81
CA ASP A 308 -2.17 -12.27 0.52
C ASP A 308 -2.11 -12.47 -1.00
N LEU A 309 -0.96 -12.20 -1.62
CA LEU A 309 -0.82 -12.30 -3.08
C LEU A 309 -0.81 -13.75 -3.58
N SER A 310 -0.72 -14.74 -2.69
CA SER A 310 -0.97 -16.15 -3.04
C SER A 310 -2.46 -16.48 -3.20
N SER A 311 -3.36 -15.68 -2.59
CA SER A 311 -4.82 -15.71 -2.80
C SER A 311 -5.36 -14.29 -3.01
N PRO A 312 -4.99 -13.63 -4.13
CA PRO A 312 -5.18 -12.20 -4.32
C PRO A 312 -6.65 -11.78 -4.51
N SER A 313 -7.58 -12.74 -4.58
CA SER A 313 -9.03 -12.49 -4.60
C SER A 313 -9.61 -12.20 -3.22
N ASP A 314 -8.92 -12.60 -2.15
CA ASP A 314 -9.39 -12.42 -0.77
C ASP A 314 -8.71 -11.21 -0.10
N SER A 315 -9.34 -10.69 0.94
CA SER A 315 -8.70 -9.69 1.81
C SER A 315 -9.17 -9.83 3.25
N THR A 316 -8.30 -9.42 4.17
CA THR A 316 -8.63 -9.22 5.58
C THR A 316 -8.47 -7.75 5.95
N GLU A 317 -9.00 -7.37 7.11
CA GLU A 317 -9.04 -5.97 7.53
C GLU A 317 -8.52 -5.85 8.96
N ALA A 318 -7.74 -4.80 9.21
CA ALA A 318 -7.22 -4.48 10.53
C ALA A 318 -7.60 -3.05 10.92
N PHE A 319 -7.78 -2.85 12.22
CA PHE A 319 -8.00 -1.55 12.87
C PHE A 319 -9.22 -0.75 12.40
N THR A 320 -10.24 -1.42 11.87
CA THR A 320 -11.47 -0.78 11.36
C THR A 320 -12.07 0.19 12.38
N GLY A 321 -12.17 1.47 11.99
CA GLY A 321 -12.72 2.58 12.79
C GLY A 321 -11.88 3.02 13.99
N ARG A 322 -10.70 2.41 14.21
CA ARG A 322 -9.94 2.60 15.45
C ARG A 322 -9.06 3.85 15.44
N TYR A 323 -8.42 4.14 14.30
CA TYR A 323 -7.52 5.28 14.12
C TYR A 323 -8.03 6.28 13.08
N GLY A 324 -9.29 6.11 12.66
CA GLY A 324 -9.87 6.87 11.57
C GLY A 324 -9.25 6.51 10.23
N ARG A 325 -8.96 7.53 9.43
CA ARG A 325 -8.62 7.44 8.00
C ARG A 325 -7.16 7.06 7.81
N PHE A 326 -6.87 6.09 6.95
CA PHE A 326 -5.50 5.75 6.54
C PHE A 326 -5.18 6.24 5.14
N ARG A 327 -4.02 6.88 4.98
CA ARG A 327 -3.58 7.54 3.73
C ARG A 327 -2.45 6.83 3.03
N ASP A 328 -1.46 6.35 3.76
CA ASP A 328 -0.26 5.77 3.16
C ASP A 328 0.32 4.64 4.00
N ALA A 329 1.11 3.77 3.37
CA ALA A 329 1.75 2.65 4.03
C ALA A 329 3.12 2.39 3.39
N VAL A 330 4.17 2.33 4.21
CA VAL A 330 5.54 1.97 3.78
C VAL A 330 6.11 0.89 4.66
N VAL A 331 7.13 0.19 4.16
CA VAL A 331 7.80 -0.88 4.89
C VAL A 331 9.23 -0.46 5.15
N THR A 332 9.66 -0.58 6.40
CA THR A 332 11.05 -0.28 6.79
C THR A 332 12.00 -1.37 6.31
N ALA A 333 13.31 -1.06 6.28
CA ALA A 333 14.34 -2.07 6.02
C ALA A 333 14.32 -3.25 7.01
N ALA A 334 13.76 -3.05 8.22
CA ALA A 334 13.60 -4.08 9.23
C ALA A 334 12.32 -4.94 9.03
N GLY A 335 11.49 -4.64 8.03
CA GLY A 335 10.22 -5.32 7.78
C GLY A 335 9.06 -4.85 8.68
N GLU A 336 9.23 -3.77 9.44
CA GLU A 336 8.11 -3.12 10.14
C GLU A 336 7.27 -2.34 9.13
N LEU A 337 5.95 -2.52 9.16
CA LEU A 337 4.99 -1.75 8.38
C LEU A 337 4.66 -0.46 9.12
N TRP A 338 4.82 0.68 8.46
CA TRP A 338 4.43 1.99 8.97
C TRP A 338 3.22 2.49 8.19
N VAL A 339 2.14 2.84 8.90
CA VAL A 339 0.88 3.29 8.30
C VAL A 339 0.56 4.71 8.77
N LEU A 340 0.22 5.58 7.84
CA LEU A 340 -0.06 7.00 8.05
C LEU A 340 -1.55 7.27 8.16
N THR A 341 -2.00 7.93 9.24
CA THR A 341 -3.38 8.40 9.38
C THR A 341 -3.60 9.74 8.66
N ASN A 342 -4.86 10.10 8.38
CA ASN A 342 -5.20 11.33 7.68
C ASN A 342 -6.55 11.93 8.10
N ASN A 343 -6.75 12.08 9.40
CA ASN A 343 -7.93 12.63 10.03
C ASN A 343 -8.00 14.16 9.93
N THR A 344 -6.85 14.82 9.70
CA THR A 344 -6.74 16.28 9.56
C THR A 344 -6.95 16.79 8.12
N ASP A 345 -7.35 15.91 7.19
CA ASP A 345 -7.48 16.21 5.76
C ASP A 345 -8.73 17.03 5.37
N GLY A 346 -9.53 17.43 6.35
CA GLY A 346 -10.82 18.12 6.20
C GLY A 346 -12.03 17.20 6.05
N ARG A 347 -11.84 15.87 6.04
CA ARG A 347 -12.93 14.86 5.95
C ARG A 347 -12.99 13.92 7.14
N GLY A 348 -11.96 13.88 7.99
CA GLY A 348 -11.94 13.11 9.24
C GLY A 348 -12.46 13.88 10.45
N THR A 349 -12.49 13.18 11.60
CA THR A 349 -12.73 13.77 12.92
C THR A 349 -11.44 13.71 13.73
N ALA A 350 -10.57 14.70 13.54
CA ALA A 350 -9.24 14.73 14.14
C ALA A 350 -9.28 14.74 15.68
N GLN A 351 -8.40 13.95 16.29
CA GLN A 351 -8.07 13.98 17.71
C GLN A 351 -6.86 14.88 17.99
N GLU A 352 -6.60 15.20 19.25
CA GLU A 352 -5.54 16.15 19.68
C GLU A 352 -4.13 15.79 19.18
N SER A 353 -3.86 14.51 18.93
CA SER A 353 -2.55 14.01 18.48
C SER A 353 -2.58 13.42 17.07
N ASP A 354 -3.60 13.76 16.27
CA ASP A 354 -3.61 13.42 14.85
C ASP A 354 -2.81 14.44 14.03
N ASP A 355 -2.21 14.05 12.92
CA ASP A 355 -2.12 12.70 12.35
C ASP A 355 -0.87 11.94 12.81
N LYS A 356 -0.92 10.61 12.69
CA LYS A 356 0.04 9.67 13.25
C LYS A 356 0.68 8.78 12.19
N ILE A 357 1.89 8.35 12.47
CA ILE A 357 2.52 7.18 11.86
C ILE A 357 2.47 6.04 12.89
N LEU A 358 1.83 4.95 12.52
CA LEU A 358 1.69 3.75 13.35
C LEU A 358 2.65 2.67 12.86
N GLY A 359 3.53 2.19 13.75
CA GLY A 359 4.47 1.10 13.50
C GLY A 359 3.88 -0.24 13.92
N ILE A 360 3.86 -1.19 12.99
CA ILE A 360 3.25 -2.50 13.14
C ILE A 360 4.26 -3.53 12.65
N PHE A 361 4.64 -4.47 13.49
CA PHE A 361 5.30 -5.67 12.99
C PHE A 361 4.23 -6.59 12.41
N PRO A 362 4.25 -6.86 11.09
CA PRO A 362 3.35 -7.86 10.54
C PRO A 362 3.61 -9.16 11.27
N ALA A 363 2.57 -9.74 11.88
CA ALA A 363 2.67 -11.12 12.30
C ALA A 363 3.06 -11.92 11.06
N LYS A 364 4.04 -12.84 11.16
CA LYS A 364 4.29 -13.78 10.07
C LYS A 364 2.94 -14.41 9.74
N PHE A 365 2.36 -14.07 8.60
CA PHE A 365 1.27 -14.83 8.03
C PHE A 365 1.92 -16.16 7.67
N SER A 366 1.90 -17.10 8.62
CA SER A 366 2.63 -18.36 8.51
C SER A 366 2.02 -19.19 7.38
N GLN A 367 2.91 -19.67 6.50
CA GLN A 367 2.66 -20.60 5.41
C GLN A 367 1.79 -21.80 5.77
#